data_AF-A0A8J5ZT24-F1
#
_entry.id   AF-A0A8J5ZT24-F1
#
_cell.length_a   1.000
_cell.length_b   1.000
_cell.length_c   1.000
_cell.angle_alpha   90.00
_cell.angle_beta   90.00
_cell.angle_gamma   90.00
#
_symmetry.space_group_name_H-M   'P 1'
#
loop_
_entity.id
_entity.type
_entity.pdbx_description
1 polymer ?
#
loop_
_entity_poly.entity_id
_entity_poly.type
_entity_poly.pdbx_seq_one_letter_code
_entity_poly.pdbx_strand_id
1 'polypeptide(L)'
;MASFRLALIQLQVSSIKSDNLIRACGLVREAAKQGAKVVSLPIHLFDIDVPGKITFQESKILSPGDNFSTFNTRGSVVQHRIADGSLISCAFSVVTTAYCRVGLGICYDIRFAELAQIYAQRDCQLLVYPGAFNMTTGPAHWELLQRGRALDNQLYVATVSPARDDKASYVAWGHSTVVSPWGEVLAKAGTEETIVYSDIDLKKLAEIRQQIPIYNQKRSDLYAVEAKKP
;
A
#
# COMPACT_ATOMS: atom_id res chain seq x y z
N MET A 1 -13.57 17.63 7.50
CA MET A 1 -12.69 18.04 6.37
C MET A 1 -12.79 16.95 5.31
N ALA A 2 -13.03 17.31 4.05
CA ALA A 2 -13.33 16.33 2.99
C ALA A 2 -12.10 15.90 2.16
N SER A 3 -10.95 16.57 2.33
CA SER A 3 -9.74 16.25 1.60
C SER A 3 -8.50 16.28 2.50
N PHE A 4 -7.47 15.54 2.09
CA PHE A 4 -6.17 15.53 2.75
C PHE A 4 -5.07 15.18 1.75
N ARG A 5 -3.85 15.66 2.01
CA ARG A 5 -2.68 15.36 1.18
C ARG A 5 -2.03 14.04 1.59
N LEU A 6 -1.89 13.14 0.63
CA LEU A 6 -1.13 11.89 0.74
C LEU A 6 0.26 12.09 0.11
N ALA A 7 1.29 11.55 0.77
CA ALA A 7 2.64 11.47 0.22
C ALA A 7 3.13 10.02 0.19
N LEU A 8 3.67 9.59 -0.95
CA LEU A 8 4.31 8.29 -1.13
C LEU A 8 5.80 8.54 -1.31
N ILE A 9 6.61 8.00 -0.42
CA ILE A 9 8.06 8.15 -0.49
C ILE A 9 8.61 6.96 -1.28
N GLN A 10 9.02 7.18 -2.52
CA GLN A 10 9.76 6.21 -3.30
C GLN A 10 11.24 6.31 -2.92
N LEU A 11 11.66 5.53 -1.92
CA LEU A 11 12.99 5.61 -1.32
C LEU A 11 14.01 4.78 -2.12
N GLN A 12 15.19 5.33 -2.40
CA GLN A 12 16.35 4.52 -2.82
C GLN A 12 16.80 3.67 -1.64
N VAL A 13 16.82 2.35 -1.78
CA VAL A 13 17.20 1.46 -0.68
C VAL A 13 18.65 1.02 -0.85
N SER A 14 19.45 1.12 0.21
CA SER A 14 20.83 0.60 0.26
C SER A 14 20.96 -0.55 1.27
N SER A 15 22.12 -1.21 1.31
CA SER A 15 22.45 -2.21 2.34
C SER A 15 22.68 -1.59 3.72
N ILE A 16 22.93 -0.28 3.82
CA ILE A 16 23.22 0.41 5.07
C ILE A 16 21.92 0.90 5.72
N LYS A 17 21.50 0.20 6.78
CA LYS A 17 20.22 0.44 7.46
C LYS A 17 20.11 1.86 8.06
N SER A 18 21.18 2.36 8.69
CA SER A 18 21.20 3.71 9.28
C SER A 18 20.93 4.78 8.22
N ASP A 19 21.54 4.64 7.05
CA ASP A 19 21.44 5.62 5.97
C ASP A 19 20.04 5.63 5.38
N ASN A 20 19.43 4.45 5.22
CA ASN A 20 18.03 4.33 4.81
C ASN A 20 17.09 5.01 5.81
N LEU A 21 17.29 4.81 7.13
CA LEU A 21 16.47 5.42 8.17
C LEU A 21 16.62 6.94 8.23
N ILE A 22 17.84 7.46 8.14
CA ILE A 22 18.12 8.90 8.14
C ILE A 22 17.43 9.56 6.95
N ARG A 23 17.58 8.99 5.74
CA ARG A 23 16.94 9.50 4.52
C ARG A 23 15.42 9.41 4.59
N ALA A 24 14.87 8.26 4.99
CA ALA A 24 13.42 8.10 5.16
C ALA A 24 12.84 9.14 6.13
N CYS A 25 13.46 9.33 7.30
CA CYS A 25 13.04 10.35 8.26
C CYS A 25 13.13 11.77 7.68
N GLY A 26 14.17 12.07 6.91
CA GLY A 26 14.32 13.35 6.20
C GLY A 26 13.17 13.60 5.22
N LEU A 27 12.86 12.61 4.38
CA LEU A 27 11.78 12.68 3.39
C LEU A 27 10.39 12.75 4.03
N VAL A 28 10.16 12.05 5.16
CA VAL A 28 8.92 12.17 5.95
C VAL A 28 8.75 13.59 6.49
N ARG A 29 9.82 14.21 7.02
CA ARG A 29 9.76 15.60 7.48
C ARG A 29 9.48 16.56 6.33
N GLU A 30 10.08 16.33 5.17
CA GLU A 30 9.81 17.13 3.97
C GLU A 30 8.35 16.98 3.52
N ALA A 31 7.83 15.76 3.45
CA ALA A 31 6.42 15.51 3.15
C ALA A 31 5.48 16.25 4.12
N ALA A 32 5.78 16.22 5.42
CA ALA A 32 5.02 16.95 6.43
C ALA A 32 5.09 18.47 6.24
N LYS A 33 6.26 19.03 5.90
CA LYS A 33 6.42 20.47 5.56
C LYS A 33 5.58 20.86 4.35
N GLN A 34 5.46 19.98 3.36
CA GLN A 34 4.61 20.16 2.17
C GLN A 34 3.11 19.88 2.44
N GLY A 35 2.73 19.73 3.71
CA GLY A 35 1.33 19.61 4.13
C GLY A 35 0.76 18.20 4.10
N ALA A 36 1.57 17.16 3.82
CA ALA A 36 1.10 15.78 3.84
C ALA A 36 0.55 15.41 5.23
N LYS A 37 -0.61 14.77 5.22
CA LYS A 37 -1.32 14.31 6.43
C LYS A 37 -1.22 12.80 6.60
N VAL A 38 -1.03 12.09 5.50
CA VAL A 38 -0.71 10.66 5.47
C VAL A 38 0.56 10.50 4.64
N VAL A 39 1.52 9.75 5.16
CA VAL A 39 2.79 9.45 4.49
C VAL A 39 2.98 7.95 4.50
N SER A 40 3.33 7.37 3.35
CA SER A 40 3.65 5.95 3.23
C SER A 40 5.06 5.76 2.70
N LEU A 41 5.78 4.82 3.31
CA LEU A 41 7.10 4.34 2.92
C LEU A 41 6.94 3.00 2.19
N PRO A 42 7.90 2.60 1.35
CA PRO A 42 7.84 1.32 0.68
C PRO A 42 8.18 0.20 1.68
N ILE A 43 7.86 -1.04 1.30
CA ILE A 43 8.40 -2.19 2.01
C ILE A 43 9.91 -2.26 1.77
N HIS A 44 10.65 -2.60 2.82
CA HIS A 44 12.07 -2.96 2.72
C HIS A 44 12.14 -4.48 2.77
N LEU A 45 12.42 -5.12 1.62
CA LEU A 45 12.63 -6.57 1.56
C LEU A 45 14.01 -6.86 2.14
N PHE A 46 14.07 -7.45 3.33
CA PHE A 46 15.34 -7.86 3.92
C PHE A 46 15.73 -9.24 3.41
N ASP A 47 16.70 -9.29 2.49
CA ASP A 47 17.54 -10.48 2.32
C ASP A 47 18.71 -10.35 3.30
N ILE A 48 18.59 -10.97 4.48
CA ILE A 48 19.71 -11.15 5.40
C ILE A 48 20.48 -12.36 4.93
N ASP A 49 21.73 -12.19 4.52
CA ASP A 49 22.66 -13.31 4.34
C ASP A 49 23.91 -13.04 5.18
N VAL A 50 23.98 -13.71 6.33
CA VAL A 50 25.16 -13.68 7.20
C VAL A 50 25.87 -15.02 7.06
N PRO A 51 27.02 -15.07 6.36
CA PRO A 51 27.76 -16.31 6.14
C PRO A 51 28.03 -17.07 7.44
N GLY A 52 27.58 -18.32 7.50
CA GLY A 52 27.72 -19.18 8.69
C GLY A 52 26.79 -18.85 9.86
N LYS A 53 25.80 -17.96 9.70
CA LYS A 53 24.79 -17.66 10.73
C LYS A 53 23.36 -17.83 10.21
N ILE A 54 22.77 -16.75 9.69
CA ILE A 54 21.36 -16.69 9.29
C ILE A 54 21.27 -16.23 7.84
N THR A 55 20.57 -17.02 7.04
CA THR A 55 20.11 -16.63 5.71
C THR A 55 18.58 -16.53 5.77
N PHE A 56 18.03 -15.33 5.66
CA PHE A 56 16.61 -15.04 5.55
C PHE A 56 16.39 -14.21 4.30
N GLN A 57 15.66 -14.76 3.33
CA GLN A 57 15.38 -14.07 2.07
C GLN A 57 13.89 -13.82 1.99
N GLU A 58 13.46 -12.66 2.46
CA GLU A 58 12.07 -12.23 2.37
C GLU A 58 11.58 -12.21 0.92
N SER A 59 12.48 -11.93 -0.03
CA SER A 59 12.24 -12.00 -1.47
C SER A 59 11.81 -13.39 -1.98
N LYS A 60 11.99 -14.45 -1.18
CA LYS A 60 11.69 -15.84 -1.54
C LYS A 60 10.47 -16.45 -0.82
N ILE A 61 9.86 -15.75 0.13
CA ILE A 61 8.75 -16.30 0.94
C ILE A 61 7.42 -15.70 0.46
N LEU A 62 6.49 -16.56 0.01
CA LEU A 62 5.16 -16.22 -0.51
C LEU A 62 4.05 -16.93 0.30
N SER A 63 3.97 -16.70 1.61
CA SER A 63 2.98 -17.34 2.47
C SER A 63 2.03 -16.31 3.12
N PRO A 64 0.71 -16.58 3.18
CA PRO A 64 -0.26 -15.73 3.89
C PRO A 64 -0.11 -15.89 5.43
N GLY A 65 -0.68 -14.95 6.19
CA GLY A 65 -0.73 -14.97 7.67
C GLY A 65 -2.12 -15.27 8.24
N ASP A 66 -2.22 -15.49 9.56
CA ASP A 66 -3.39 -16.18 10.18
C ASP A 66 -4.29 -15.35 11.15
N ASN A 67 -4.02 -14.06 11.45
CA ASN A 67 -4.70 -13.32 12.56
C ASN A 67 -5.12 -11.88 12.23
N PHE A 68 -6.12 -11.29 12.94
CA PHE A 68 -6.70 -9.93 12.72
C PHE A 68 -6.09 -8.78 13.58
N SER A 69 -6.12 -7.51 13.13
CA SER A 69 -5.48 -6.33 13.76
C SER A 69 -6.05 -5.01 13.22
N THR A 70 -6.70 -4.24 14.08
CA THR A 70 -7.15 -2.86 13.78
C THR A 70 -6.47 -1.88 14.71
N PHE A 71 -5.99 -0.77 14.17
CA PHE A 71 -5.29 0.26 14.96
C PHE A 71 -6.04 1.59 14.87
N ASN A 72 -6.29 2.22 16.03
CA ASN A 72 -6.85 3.56 16.13
C ASN A 72 -5.73 4.54 16.44
N THR A 73 -5.39 5.43 15.50
CA THR A 73 -4.29 6.38 15.70
C THR A 73 -4.82 7.78 15.95
N ARG A 74 -4.71 8.27 17.19
CA ARG A 74 -4.62 9.71 17.48
C ARG A 74 -3.16 10.13 17.38
N GLY A 75 -2.65 10.31 16.16
CA GLY A 75 -1.31 10.87 15.91
C GLY A 75 -0.12 9.91 16.03
N SER A 76 -0.28 8.62 15.77
CA SER A 76 0.78 7.61 15.94
C SER A 76 1.28 7.05 14.61
N VAL A 77 2.60 6.82 14.52
CA VAL A 77 3.24 6.06 13.44
C VAL A 77 2.71 4.63 13.44
N VAL A 78 2.17 4.17 12.31
CA VAL A 78 1.80 2.76 12.12
C VAL A 78 2.98 2.03 11.48
N GLN A 79 3.62 1.15 12.24
CA GLN A 79 4.69 0.29 11.74
C GLN A 79 4.14 -1.13 11.53
N HIS A 80 4.04 -1.56 10.28
CA HIS A 80 3.96 -2.99 9.97
C HIS A 80 5.37 -3.58 10.10
N ARG A 81 5.56 -4.48 11.06
CA ARG A 81 6.83 -5.16 11.31
C ARG A 81 6.72 -6.60 10.86
N ILE A 82 7.66 -7.06 10.06
CA ILE A 82 7.91 -8.48 9.84
C ILE A 82 8.73 -8.93 11.03
N ALA A 83 8.12 -9.75 11.89
CA ALA A 83 8.79 -10.28 13.06
C ALA A 83 9.76 -11.41 12.62
N ASP A 84 10.92 -11.38 13.26
CA ASP A 84 11.94 -12.42 13.36
C ASP A 84 11.47 -13.87 13.21
N GLY A 85 11.50 -14.38 11.97
CA GLY A 85 11.66 -15.82 11.69
C GLY A 85 10.53 -16.78 12.13
N SER A 86 9.48 -16.30 12.80
CA SER A 86 8.32 -17.10 13.17
C SER A 86 7.03 -16.36 12.83
N LEU A 87 6.30 -16.92 11.86
CA LEU A 87 4.88 -16.71 11.52
C LEU A 87 4.44 -15.25 11.34
N ILE A 88 4.18 -14.90 10.08
CA ILE A 88 3.58 -13.64 9.63
C ILE A 88 2.19 -13.50 10.28
N SER A 89 2.04 -12.53 11.18
CA SER A 89 0.74 -12.07 11.67
C SER A 89 0.35 -10.81 10.90
N CYS A 90 -0.30 -10.97 9.75
CA CYS A 90 -0.97 -9.87 9.05
C CYS A 90 -2.45 -10.16 8.88
N ALA A 91 -3.19 -9.42 9.68
CA ALA A 91 -4.60 -9.19 9.58
C ALA A 91 -5.00 -8.41 8.37
N PHE A 92 -6.31 -8.43 8.09
CA PHE A 92 -6.92 -7.22 7.56
C PHE A 92 -6.58 -6.04 8.47
N SER A 93 -5.73 -5.16 7.95
CA SER A 93 -5.14 -4.10 8.73
C SER A 93 -5.81 -2.81 8.32
N VAL A 94 -6.84 -2.44 9.08
CA VAL A 94 -7.57 -1.18 8.90
C VAL A 94 -7.08 -0.18 9.92
N VAL A 95 -6.62 0.97 9.43
CA VAL A 95 -6.23 2.13 10.23
C VAL A 95 -7.30 3.19 10.09
N THR A 96 -7.87 3.61 11.22
CA THR A 96 -8.80 4.76 11.25
C THR A 96 -7.99 6.03 11.46
N THR A 97 -8.02 6.93 10.47
CA THR A 97 -7.42 8.26 10.55
C THR A 97 -8.49 9.31 10.91
N ALA A 98 -8.08 10.56 11.10
CA ALA A 98 -9.01 11.68 11.25
C ALA A 98 -9.82 12.00 9.97
N TYR A 99 -9.46 11.40 8.83
CA TYR A 99 -10.06 11.69 7.52
C TYR A 99 -10.91 10.55 6.99
N CYS A 100 -10.33 9.34 6.96
CA CYS A 100 -10.97 8.14 6.43
C CYS A 100 -10.40 6.86 7.08
N ARG A 101 -11.05 5.73 6.81
CA ARG A 101 -10.48 4.40 7.06
C ARG A 101 -9.57 4.00 5.89
N VAL A 102 -8.39 3.54 6.25
CA VAL A 102 -7.35 3.09 5.32
C VAL A 102 -7.17 1.59 5.47
N GLY A 103 -7.33 0.84 4.38
CA GLY A 103 -6.98 -0.58 4.32
C GLY A 103 -5.52 -0.76 3.88
N LEU A 104 -4.82 -1.71 4.47
CA LEU A 104 -3.39 -1.96 4.19
C LEU A 104 -3.20 -3.34 3.57
N GLY A 105 -2.49 -3.42 2.46
CA GLY A 105 -1.97 -4.68 1.94
C GLY A 105 -0.49 -4.54 1.64
N ILE A 106 0.23 -5.65 1.49
CA ILE A 106 1.66 -5.64 1.17
C ILE A 106 1.86 -6.33 -0.18
N CYS A 107 2.46 -5.59 -1.12
CA CYS A 107 2.93 -6.07 -2.42
C CYS A 107 2.01 -7.10 -3.11
N TYR A 108 2.28 -8.39 -2.91
CA TYR A 108 1.57 -9.51 -3.54
C TYR A 108 0.08 -9.57 -3.19
N ASP A 109 -0.32 -9.02 -2.04
CA ASP A 109 -1.71 -8.87 -1.60
C ASP A 109 -2.61 -8.18 -2.64
N ILE A 110 -2.05 -7.26 -3.43
CA ILE A 110 -2.81 -6.58 -4.49
C ILE A 110 -3.34 -7.54 -5.55
N ARG A 111 -2.81 -8.77 -5.64
CA ARG A 111 -3.29 -9.80 -6.58
C ARG A 111 -4.60 -10.44 -6.15
N PHE A 112 -4.94 -10.42 -4.86
CA PHE A 112 -6.17 -11.00 -4.33
C PHE A 112 -7.26 -9.93 -4.24
N ALA A 113 -8.28 -10.04 -5.11
CA ALA A 113 -9.32 -9.00 -5.22
C ALA A 113 -10.23 -8.96 -3.99
N GLU A 114 -10.45 -10.12 -3.37
CA GLU A 114 -11.27 -10.35 -2.19
C GLU A 114 -10.79 -9.51 -1.01
N LEU A 115 -9.47 -9.30 -0.88
CA LEU A 115 -8.92 -8.45 0.18
C LEU A 115 -9.39 -7.00 0.04
N ALA A 116 -9.34 -6.43 -1.18
CA ALA A 116 -9.83 -5.08 -1.44
C ALA A 116 -11.35 -4.99 -1.27
N GLN A 117 -12.09 -6.02 -1.68
CA GLN A 117 -13.53 -6.11 -1.51
C GLN A 117 -13.92 -6.10 -0.02
N ILE A 118 -13.18 -6.83 0.83
CA ILE A 118 -13.40 -6.84 2.27
C ILE A 118 -13.05 -5.49 2.89
N TYR A 119 -11.99 -4.81 2.44
CA TYR A 119 -11.71 -3.46 2.90
C TYR A 119 -12.81 -2.46 2.51
N ALA A 120 -13.34 -2.57 1.30
CA ALA A 120 -14.50 -1.81 0.86
C ALA A 120 -15.74 -2.05 1.73
N GLN A 121 -16.05 -3.33 2.05
CA GLN A 121 -17.14 -3.69 2.97
C GLN A 121 -16.94 -3.15 4.40
N ARG A 122 -15.72 -2.78 4.77
CA ARG A 122 -15.36 -2.18 6.07
C ARG A 122 -15.18 -0.68 6.01
N ASP A 123 -15.86 -0.03 5.07
CA ASP A 123 -15.88 1.42 4.89
C ASP A 123 -14.51 2.06 4.68
N CYS A 124 -13.54 1.29 4.16
CA CYS A 124 -12.30 1.91 3.69
C CYS A 124 -12.60 2.83 2.52
N GLN A 125 -11.82 3.91 2.41
CA GLN A 125 -11.91 4.87 1.31
C GLN A 125 -10.58 5.00 0.57
N LEU A 126 -9.49 4.56 1.20
CA LEU A 126 -8.15 4.47 0.66
C LEU A 126 -7.57 3.09 0.97
N LEU A 127 -6.94 2.46 -0.03
CA LEU A 127 -6.05 1.33 0.17
C LEU A 127 -4.60 1.76 -0.06
N VAL A 128 -3.69 1.31 0.80
CA VAL A 128 -2.26 1.54 0.63
C VAL A 128 -1.56 0.20 0.51
N TYR A 129 -0.79 0.04 -0.56
CA TYR A 129 0.01 -1.14 -0.86
C TYR A 129 1.50 -0.78 -0.99
N PRO A 130 2.26 -0.77 0.11
CA PRO A 130 3.72 -0.79 0.02
C PRO A 130 4.14 -2.09 -0.67
N GLY A 131 4.95 -2.00 -1.72
CA GLY A 131 5.34 -3.17 -2.49
C GLY A 131 6.35 -2.87 -3.57
N ALA A 132 7.16 -3.87 -3.92
CA ALA A 132 8.16 -3.79 -4.97
C ALA A 132 7.84 -4.86 -6.01
N PHE A 133 7.23 -4.50 -7.14
CA PHE A 133 7.15 -5.42 -8.29
C PHE A 133 8.50 -5.45 -9.00
N ASN A 134 8.80 -6.52 -9.74
CA ASN A 134 10.05 -6.65 -10.49
C ASN A 134 9.89 -6.20 -11.95
N MET A 135 10.99 -6.21 -12.71
CA MET A 135 11.04 -5.80 -14.11
C MET A 135 10.16 -6.64 -15.07
N THR A 136 9.74 -7.84 -14.67
CA THR A 136 8.83 -8.69 -15.46
C THR A 136 7.37 -8.36 -15.16
N THR A 137 7.02 -8.32 -13.87
CA THR A 137 5.63 -8.16 -13.42
C THR A 137 5.19 -6.71 -13.33
N GLY A 138 6.13 -5.77 -13.19
CA GLY A 138 5.88 -4.34 -13.14
C GLY A 138 5.16 -3.83 -14.37
N PRO A 139 5.76 -3.93 -15.58
CA PRO A 139 5.13 -3.49 -16.82
C PRO A 139 3.79 -4.16 -17.11
N ALA A 140 3.65 -5.45 -16.77
CA ALA A 140 2.47 -6.24 -17.11
C ALA A 140 1.30 -6.02 -16.14
N HIS A 141 1.58 -5.87 -14.84
CA HIS A 141 0.56 -6.02 -13.80
C HIS A 141 0.44 -4.84 -12.84
N TRP A 142 1.50 -4.05 -12.62
CA TRP A 142 1.51 -3.06 -11.54
C TRP A 142 0.41 -2.01 -11.68
N GLU A 143 0.29 -1.39 -12.86
CA GLU A 143 -0.75 -0.39 -13.13
C GLU A 143 -2.14 -1.03 -13.31
N LEU A 144 -2.20 -2.21 -13.92
CA LEU A 144 -3.45 -2.92 -14.13
C LEU A 144 -4.13 -3.29 -12.80
N LEU A 145 -3.38 -3.88 -11.86
CA LEU A 145 -3.91 -4.35 -10.59
C LEU A 145 -4.41 -3.18 -9.73
N GLN A 146 -3.63 -2.11 -9.58
CA GLN A 146 -4.05 -0.94 -8.81
C GLN A 146 -5.32 -0.29 -9.37
N ARG A 147 -5.44 -0.17 -10.70
CA ARG A 147 -6.63 0.40 -11.34
C ARG A 147 -7.84 -0.49 -11.16
N GLY A 148 -7.66 -1.81 -11.28
CA GLY A 148 -8.72 -2.78 -10.98
C GLY A 148 -9.19 -2.68 -9.53
N ARG A 149 -8.28 -2.66 -8.55
CA ARG A 149 -8.66 -2.51 -7.13
C ARG A 149 -9.39 -1.20 -6.86
N ALA A 150 -8.98 -0.10 -7.49
CA ALA A 150 -9.59 1.21 -7.32
C ALA A 150 -11.00 1.28 -7.92
N LEU A 151 -11.14 0.87 -9.18
CA LEU A 151 -12.39 0.95 -9.94
C LEU A 151 -13.46 -0.01 -9.39
N ASP A 152 -13.12 -1.30 -9.25
CA ASP A 152 -14.08 -2.35 -8.87
C ASP A 152 -14.67 -2.14 -7.46
N ASN A 153 -13.95 -1.39 -6.62
CA ASN A 153 -14.34 -1.11 -5.25
C ASN A 153 -14.64 0.39 -5.03
N GLN A 154 -14.54 1.27 -6.03
CA GLN A 154 -14.68 2.72 -5.86
C GLN A 154 -13.92 3.23 -4.63
N LEU A 155 -12.61 2.96 -4.61
CA LEU A 155 -11.65 3.33 -3.58
C LEU A 155 -10.50 4.12 -4.20
N TYR A 156 -9.88 5.02 -3.44
CA TYR A 156 -8.53 5.44 -3.79
C TYR A 156 -7.57 4.26 -3.54
N VAL A 157 -6.58 4.10 -4.41
CA VAL A 157 -5.51 3.10 -4.23
C VAL A 157 -4.17 3.80 -4.36
N ALA A 158 -3.32 3.62 -3.36
CA ALA A 158 -1.95 4.13 -3.37
C ALA A 158 -0.97 2.95 -3.28
N THR A 159 0.08 2.99 -4.09
CA THR A 159 1.12 1.96 -4.13
C THR A 159 2.48 2.62 -3.95
N VAL A 160 3.31 2.08 -3.05
CA VAL A 160 4.62 2.67 -2.71
C VAL A 160 5.73 1.66 -2.93
N SER A 161 6.57 1.92 -3.92
CA SER A 161 7.73 1.09 -4.28
C SER A 161 9.02 1.76 -3.82
N PRO A 162 10.08 0.98 -3.51
CA PRO A 162 11.44 1.50 -3.54
C PRO A 162 11.75 2.08 -4.93
N ALA A 163 12.70 3.01 -4.99
CA ALA A 163 13.31 3.42 -6.23
C ALA A 163 14.13 2.26 -6.84
N ARG A 164 14.33 2.28 -8.15
CA ARG A 164 15.02 1.21 -8.87
C ARG A 164 16.51 1.22 -8.54
N ASP A 165 17.04 0.05 -8.25
CA ASP A 165 18.47 -0.20 -8.19
C ASP A 165 18.80 -1.37 -9.10
N ASP A 166 19.41 -1.10 -10.26
CA ASP A 166 19.77 -2.13 -11.24
C ASP A 166 20.90 -3.05 -10.75
N LYS A 167 21.54 -2.71 -9.62
CA LYS A 167 22.59 -3.52 -8.99
C LYS A 167 22.07 -4.37 -7.83
N ALA A 168 20.82 -4.18 -7.40
CA ALA A 168 20.23 -4.97 -6.33
C ALA A 168 19.91 -6.40 -6.79
N SER A 169 19.88 -7.35 -5.84
CA SER A 169 19.44 -8.72 -6.11
C SER A 169 18.00 -8.80 -6.59
N TYR A 170 17.14 -7.89 -6.11
CA TYR A 170 15.78 -7.70 -6.57
C TYR A 170 15.61 -6.28 -7.14
N VAL A 171 15.55 -6.19 -8.46
CA VAL A 171 15.39 -4.90 -9.16
C VAL A 171 13.93 -4.46 -9.11
N ALA A 172 13.64 -3.49 -8.25
CA ALA A 172 12.31 -2.91 -8.10
C ALA A 172 11.88 -2.14 -9.36
N TRP A 173 10.61 -2.30 -9.73
CA TRP A 173 10.00 -1.61 -10.85
C TRP A 173 9.96 -0.10 -10.61
N GLY A 174 9.72 0.35 -9.38
CA GLY A 174 9.49 1.75 -9.04
C GLY A 174 8.02 2.12 -9.26
N HIS A 175 7.78 3.31 -9.82
CA HIS A 175 6.45 3.77 -10.23
C HIS A 175 5.41 3.75 -9.10
N SER A 176 5.77 4.27 -7.93
CA SER A 176 4.80 4.59 -6.87
C SER A 176 3.66 5.44 -7.44
N THR A 177 2.41 5.02 -7.20
CA THR A 177 1.24 5.55 -7.93
C THR A 177 0.03 5.75 -7.02
N VAL A 178 -0.76 6.79 -7.26
CA VAL A 178 -2.09 7.02 -6.67
C VAL A 178 -3.15 6.94 -7.77
N VAL A 179 -4.21 6.18 -7.54
CA VAL A 179 -5.34 5.96 -8.45
C VAL A 179 -6.64 6.41 -7.78
N SER A 180 -7.50 7.05 -8.55
CA SER A 180 -8.82 7.51 -8.12
C SER A 180 -9.85 6.38 -8.08
N PRO A 181 -11.00 6.57 -7.40
CA PRO A 181 -12.14 5.65 -7.44
C PRO A 181 -12.74 5.43 -8.85
N TRP A 182 -12.32 6.21 -9.86
CA TRP A 182 -12.70 6.05 -11.26
C TRP A 182 -11.67 5.27 -12.09
N GLY A 183 -10.63 4.72 -11.45
CA GLY A 183 -9.55 4.01 -12.12
C GLY A 183 -8.59 4.93 -12.89
N GLU A 184 -8.62 6.24 -12.64
CA GLU A 184 -7.71 7.23 -13.22
C GLU A 184 -6.42 7.32 -12.38
N VAL A 185 -5.26 7.33 -13.04
CA VAL A 185 -3.97 7.56 -12.37
C VAL A 185 -3.80 9.05 -12.08
N LEU A 186 -3.82 9.43 -10.80
CA LEU A 186 -3.73 10.82 -10.36
C LEU A 186 -2.29 11.32 -10.25
N ALA A 187 -1.39 10.45 -9.80
CA ALA A 187 0.03 10.76 -9.65
C ALA A 187 0.85 9.47 -9.79
N LYS A 188 1.97 9.53 -10.50
CA LYS A 188 2.84 8.37 -10.75
C LYS A 188 4.31 8.80 -10.79
N ALA A 189 5.15 8.10 -10.04
CA ALA A 189 6.60 8.26 -10.10
C ALA A 189 7.20 7.62 -11.37
N GLY A 190 8.44 8.03 -11.68
CA GLY A 190 9.35 7.24 -12.50
C GLY A 190 10.04 6.15 -11.69
N THR A 191 11.31 5.93 -11.99
CA THR A 191 12.17 4.91 -11.36
C THR A 191 13.00 5.46 -10.20
N GLU A 192 13.28 6.76 -10.21
CA GLU A 192 14.20 7.41 -9.27
C GLU A 192 13.58 7.68 -7.89
N GLU A 193 14.43 8.00 -6.92
CA GLU A 193 13.99 8.44 -5.59
C GLU A 193 13.18 9.74 -5.69
N THR A 194 11.98 9.74 -5.11
CA THR A 194 11.10 10.90 -5.14
C THR A 194 10.00 10.81 -4.08
N ILE A 195 9.32 11.93 -3.83
CA ILE A 195 8.07 11.97 -3.06
C ILE A 195 6.93 12.25 -4.05
N VAL A 196 5.98 11.33 -4.15
CA VAL A 196 4.76 11.50 -4.93
C VAL A 196 3.68 12.09 -4.03
N TYR A 197 3.15 13.26 -4.38
CA TYR A 197 2.04 13.87 -3.65
C TYR A 197 0.74 13.71 -4.43
N SER A 198 -0.36 13.48 -3.71
CA SER A 198 -1.72 13.52 -4.27
C SER A 198 -2.69 14.03 -3.21
N ASP A 199 -3.58 14.93 -3.61
CA ASP A 199 -4.67 15.39 -2.74
C ASP A 199 -5.87 14.44 -2.89
N ILE A 200 -6.25 13.77 -1.80
CA ILE A 200 -7.34 12.79 -1.77
C ILE A 200 -8.63 13.52 -1.44
N ASP A 201 -9.61 13.49 -2.36
CA ASP A 201 -10.92 14.12 -2.18
C ASP A 201 -12.03 13.09 -1.92
N LEU A 202 -12.53 13.06 -0.68
CA LEU A 202 -13.58 12.15 -0.25
C LEU A 202 -14.98 12.59 -0.72
N LYS A 203 -15.19 13.87 -1.08
CA LYS A 203 -16.42 14.30 -1.75
C LYS A 203 -16.49 13.70 -3.14
N LYS A 204 -15.39 13.75 -3.89
CA LYS A 204 -15.32 13.14 -5.23
C LYS A 204 -15.59 11.64 -5.20
N LEU A 205 -15.05 10.94 -4.19
CA LEU A 205 -15.37 9.53 -3.95
C LEU A 205 -16.86 9.30 -3.69
N ALA A 206 -17.49 10.14 -2.86
CA ALA A 206 -18.92 10.04 -2.58
C ALA A 206 -19.77 10.30 -3.84
N GLU A 207 -19.42 11.29 -4.66
CA GLU A 207 -20.06 11.57 -5.95
C GLU A 207 -19.97 10.37 -6.90
N ILE A 208 -18.78 9.77 -7.05
CA ILE A 208 -18.56 8.59 -7.91
C ILE A 208 -19.47 7.43 -7.47
N ARG A 209 -19.55 7.17 -6.16
CA ARG A 209 -20.42 6.12 -5.60
C ARG A 209 -21.90 6.39 -5.81
N GLN A 210 -22.32 7.65 -5.94
CA GLN A 210 -23.70 8.01 -6.27
C GLN A 210 -23.98 7.88 -7.77
N GLN A 211 -23.03 8.26 -8.62
CA GLN A 211 -23.18 8.19 -10.08
C GLN A 211 -23.25 6.76 -10.61
N ILE A 212 -22.41 5.87 -10.08
CA ILE A 212 -22.44 4.43 -10.41
C ILE A 212 -22.51 3.64 -9.10
N PRO A 213 -23.71 3.37 -8.54
CA PRO A 213 -23.88 2.77 -7.22
C PRO A 213 -23.72 1.25 -7.22
N ILE A 214 -22.54 0.75 -7.62
CA ILE A 214 -22.27 -0.70 -7.79
C ILE A 214 -22.51 -1.51 -6.52
N TYR A 215 -22.36 -0.90 -5.34
CA TYR A 215 -22.58 -1.55 -4.05
C TYR A 215 -24.02 -2.00 -3.84
N ASN A 216 -24.98 -1.17 -4.28
CA ASN A 216 -26.41 -1.47 -4.16
C ASN A 216 -26.90 -2.46 -5.22
N GLN A 217 -26.06 -2.73 -6.22
CA GLN A 217 -26.37 -3.61 -7.35
C GLN A 217 -25.74 -5.00 -7.20
N LYS A 218 -24.98 -5.24 -6.12
CA LYS A 218 -24.44 -6.57 -5.84
C LYS A 218 -25.57 -7.57 -5.60
N ARG A 219 -25.47 -8.74 -6.23
CA ARG A 219 -26.44 -9.84 -6.10
C ARG A 219 -26.13 -10.69 -4.88
N SER A 220 -26.39 -10.15 -3.69
CA SER A 220 -26.16 -10.85 -2.41
C SER A 220 -27.00 -12.12 -2.24
N ASP A 221 -28.03 -12.30 -3.06
CA ASP A 221 -28.79 -13.54 -3.20
C ASP A 221 -28.03 -14.66 -3.92
N LEU A 222 -27.01 -14.32 -4.73
CA LEU A 222 -26.22 -15.26 -5.51
C LEU A 222 -24.81 -15.48 -4.96
N TYR A 223 -24.19 -14.44 -4.39
CA TYR A 223 -22.82 -14.51 -3.92
C TYR A 223 -22.56 -13.62 -2.71
N ALA A 224 -21.55 -14.00 -1.93
CA ALA A 224 -21.01 -13.20 -0.85
C ALA A 224 -19.48 -13.28 -0.85
N VAL A 225 -18.83 -12.19 -0.45
CA VAL A 225 -17.41 -12.17 -0.13
C VAL A 225 -17.34 -12.07 1.39
N GLU A 226 -16.88 -13.14 2.03
CA GLU A 226 -16.92 -13.28 3.48
C GLU A 226 -15.53 -13.24 4.08
N ALA A 227 -15.33 -12.31 5.02
CA ALA A 227 -14.18 -12.35 5.91
C ALA A 227 -14.46 -13.35 7.04
N LYS A 228 -13.68 -14.43 7.12
CA LYS A 228 -13.75 -15.34 8.26
C LYS A 228 -13.23 -14.61 9.51
N LYS A 229 -13.96 -14.75 10.63
CA LYS A 229 -13.43 -14.35 11.94
C LYS A 229 -12.28 -15.30 12.30
N PRO A 230 -11.15 -14.80 12.85
CA PRO A 230 -10.22 -15.67 13.54
C PRO A 230 -10.89 -16.35 14.73
#